data_AF-A0A3S9YDU8-F1
#
_entry.id   AF-A0A3S9YDU8-F1
#
_cell.length_a   1.000
_cell.length_b   1.000
_cell.length_c   1.000
_cell.angle_alpha   90.00
_cell.angle_beta   90.00
_cell.angle_gamma   90.00
#
_symmetry.space_group_name_H-M   'P 1'
#
loop_
_entity.id
_entity.type
_entity.pdbx_description
1 polymer ?
#
loop_
_entity_poly.entity_id
_entity_poly.type
_entity_poly.pdbx_seq_one_letter_code
_entity_poly.pdbx_strand_id
1 'polypeptide(L)'
;MTGAGGCAFPSKRGLVVPSSSPTSETFTEPESDVTVTGCKVDFADGTLEAKLSVHNGNSRSGATYNGTVVFNDESGDYIGGAVFSVERVGAGETRPFPVSDTFLKGGHEPKHAKCTLRPLLKAHLNG
;
A
#
# COMPACT_ATOMS: atom_id res chain seq x y z
N MET A 1 -47.05 -10.81 38.12
CA MET A 1 -46.19 -10.32 37.01
C MET A 1 -44.78 -10.23 37.54
N THR A 2 -43.80 -10.55 36.69
CA THR A 2 -42.34 -10.66 36.97
C THR A 2 -41.90 -12.04 37.47
N GLY A 3 -41.50 -12.88 36.51
CA GLY A 3 -40.90 -14.19 36.73
C GLY A 3 -39.39 -14.11 36.92
N ALA A 4 -38.91 -14.94 37.85
CA ALA A 4 -37.54 -15.10 38.31
C ALA A 4 -36.66 -15.92 37.34
N GLY A 5 -35.35 -15.93 37.61
CA GLY A 5 -34.54 -17.13 37.44
C GLY A 5 -33.25 -16.95 36.65
N GLY A 6 -32.16 -16.69 37.37
CA GLY A 6 -30.84 -17.15 36.94
C GLY A 6 -30.68 -18.65 37.22
N CYS A 7 -29.92 -19.34 36.36
CA CYS A 7 -28.87 -20.33 36.66
C CYS A 7 -28.71 -21.40 35.56
N ALA A 8 -27.51 -21.40 34.97
CA ALA A 8 -26.69 -22.50 34.46
C ALA A 8 -27.28 -23.83 33.90
N PHE A 9 -26.89 -24.08 32.64
CA PHE A 9 -26.69 -25.29 31.81
C PHE A 9 -26.94 -26.71 32.39
N PRO A 10 -27.40 -27.66 31.54
CA PRO A 10 -26.45 -28.67 31.04
C PRO A 10 -26.59 -29.09 29.55
N SER A 11 -25.51 -29.74 29.11
CA SER A 11 -25.07 -30.25 27.80
C SER A 11 -25.97 -31.31 27.09
N LYS A 12 -26.21 -31.18 25.77
CA LYS A 12 -25.83 -32.15 24.70
C LYS A 12 -26.60 -31.95 23.36
N ARG A 13 -25.80 -31.89 22.28
CA ARG A 13 -26.02 -32.37 20.89
C ARG A 13 -27.12 -31.75 20.02
N GLY A 14 -26.65 -30.95 19.06
CA GLY A 14 -26.87 -31.22 17.63
C GLY A 14 -27.84 -30.30 16.90
N LEU A 15 -27.32 -29.22 16.30
CA LEU A 15 -27.74 -28.79 14.96
C LEU A 15 -26.57 -28.03 14.31
N VAL A 16 -26.15 -28.50 13.15
CA VAL A 16 -25.10 -27.91 12.31
C VAL A 16 -25.63 -26.58 11.76
N VAL A 17 -24.90 -25.49 12.01
CA VAL A 17 -25.07 -24.22 11.29
C VAL A 17 -23.71 -23.89 10.67
N PRO A 18 -23.52 -24.04 9.34
CA PRO A 18 -22.38 -23.44 8.70
C PRO A 18 -22.76 -21.98 8.48
N SER A 19 -22.50 -21.12 9.45
CA SER A 19 -22.53 -19.68 9.20
C SER A 19 -21.12 -19.20 9.29
N SER A 20 -20.47 -19.25 8.13
CA SER A 20 -19.19 -18.67 7.79
C SER A 20 -18.88 -17.48 8.69
N SER A 21 -17.82 -17.62 9.49
CA SER A 21 -17.12 -16.47 10.03
C SER A 21 -16.96 -15.48 8.87
N PRO A 22 -17.38 -14.21 8.98
CA PRO A 22 -16.89 -13.22 8.04
C PRO A 22 -15.38 -13.30 8.19
N THR A 23 -14.71 -13.84 7.18
CA THR A 23 -13.26 -13.74 7.04
C THR A 23 -13.00 -12.25 7.24
N SER A 24 -12.32 -11.89 8.32
CA SER A 24 -11.75 -10.55 8.43
C SER A 24 -10.88 -10.39 7.20
N GLU A 25 -11.42 -9.80 6.16
CA GLU A 25 -10.63 -9.24 5.09
C GLU A 25 -9.96 -8.06 5.76
N THR A 26 -8.77 -8.32 6.31
CA THR A 26 -7.89 -7.28 6.80
C THR A 26 -7.67 -6.37 5.61
N PHE A 27 -8.37 -5.24 5.61
CA PHE A 27 -8.16 -4.18 4.66
C PHE A 27 -6.82 -3.54 5.07
N THR A 28 -5.72 -4.15 4.64
CA THR A 28 -4.41 -3.51 4.72
C THR A 28 -4.48 -2.37 3.71
N GLU A 29 -4.65 -1.15 4.20
CA GLU A 29 -4.51 0.03 3.36
C GLU A 29 -3.20 -0.10 2.57
N PRO A 30 -3.24 0.08 1.24
CA PRO A 30 -2.07 -0.18 0.39
C PRO A 30 -0.88 0.71 0.74
N GLU A 31 -1.12 1.79 1.49
CA GLU A 31 -0.12 2.69 2.07
C GLU A 31 0.88 1.98 3.00
N SER A 32 0.49 0.85 3.61
CA SER A 32 1.41 0.03 4.43
C SER A 32 2.20 -1.00 3.60
N ASP A 33 1.71 -1.34 2.41
CA ASP A 33 2.33 -2.33 1.53
C ASP A 33 3.46 -1.72 0.68
N VAL A 34 3.40 -0.41 0.36
CA VAL A 34 4.42 0.27 -0.45
C VAL A 34 5.16 1.31 0.36
N THR A 35 6.47 1.12 0.52
CA THR A 35 7.35 2.06 1.22
C THR A 35 8.37 2.68 0.26
N VAL A 36 8.56 4.00 0.32
CA VAL A 36 9.68 4.66 -0.37
C VAL A 36 10.96 4.42 0.45
N THR A 37 11.89 3.64 -0.10
CA THR A 37 13.19 3.33 0.53
C THR A 37 14.32 4.23 0.04
N GLY A 38 14.10 4.97 -1.06
CA GLY A 38 15.05 5.93 -1.58
C GLY A 38 14.34 7.04 -2.35
N CYS A 39 14.85 8.27 -2.21
CA CYS A 39 14.38 9.44 -2.91
C CYS A 39 15.60 10.25 -3.34
N LYS A 40 15.74 10.48 -4.64
CA LYS A 40 16.84 11.25 -5.21
C LYS A 40 16.30 12.08 -6.37
N VAL A 41 16.73 13.33 -6.42
CA VAL A 41 16.45 14.25 -7.52
C VAL A 41 17.78 14.74 -8.03
N ASP A 42 18.03 14.55 -9.31
CA ASP A 42 19.18 15.11 -9.98
C ASP A 42 18.74 16.31 -10.81
N PHE A 43 18.95 17.51 -10.27
CA PHE A 43 18.58 18.75 -10.96
C PHE A 43 19.53 19.07 -12.12
N ALA A 44 20.76 18.56 -12.08
CA ALA A 44 21.77 18.76 -13.14
C ALA A 44 21.44 17.95 -14.39
N ASP A 45 20.82 16.78 -14.25
CA ASP A 45 20.31 15.97 -15.36
C ASP A 45 18.80 16.16 -15.60
N GLY A 46 18.06 16.70 -14.64
CA GLY A 46 16.60 16.83 -14.71
C GLY A 46 15.91 15.49 -14.51
N THR A 47 16.47 14.61 -13.67
CA THR A 47 15.96 13.27 -13.41
C THR A 47 15.44 13.14 -11.98
N LEU A 48 14.38 12.36 -11.83
CA LEU A 48 13.77 11.97 -10.56
C LEU A 48 13.97 10.47 -10.42
N GLU A 49 14.53 10.04 -9.30
CA GLU A 49 14.76 8.63 -8.99
C GLU A 49 14.19 8.31 -7.60
N ALA A 50 13.29 7.34 -7.53
CA ALA A 50 12.81 6.79 -6.28
C ALA A 50 12.98 5.27 -6.25
N LYS A 51 13.15 4.73 -5.05
CA LYS A 51 13.16 3.29 -4.82
C LYS A 51 11.99 2.95 -3.92
N LEU A 52 11.18 2.00 -4.37
CA LEU A 52 10.05 1.49 -3.64
C LEU A 52 10.35 0.07 -3.15
N SER A 53 9.80 -0.27 -2.00
CA SER A 53 9.66 -1.64 -1.52
C SER A 53 8.18 -1.95 -1.47
N VAL A 54 7.73 -2.86 -2.34
CA VAL A 54 6.34 -3.30 -2.43
C VAL A 54 6.22 -4.66 -1.77
N HIS A 55 5.64 -4.69 -0.58
CA HIS A 55 5.28 -5.91 0.12
C HIS A 55 3.81 -6.23 -0.14
N ASN A 56 3.49 -7.47 -0.49
CA ASN A 56 2.12 -7.92 -0.55
C ASN A 56 1.77 -8.70 0.72
N GLY A 57 1.10 -8.02 1.66
CA GLY A 57 0.62 -8.64 2.91
C GLY A 57 -0.49 -9.69 2.73
N ASN A 58 -0.97 -9.95 1.50
CA ASN A 58 -1.96 -10.99 1.26
C ASN A 58 -1.37 -12.39 1.49
N SER A 59 -2.19 -13.34 1.96
CA SER A 59 -1.78 -14.72 2.21
C SER A 59 -2.12 -15.71 1.09
N ARG A 60 -2.98 -15.33 0.13
CA ARG A 60 -3.54 -16.27 -0.86
C ARG A 60 -3.56 -15.77 -2.30
N SER A 61 -3.55 -14.46 -2.53
CA SER A 61 -3.65 -13.88 -3.86
C SER A 61 -2.53 -12.88 -4.15
N GLY A 62 -2.09 -12.87 -5.40
CA GLY A 62 -1.21 -11.83 -5.89
C GLY A 62 -1.93 -10.48 -5.94
N ALA A 63 -1.15 -9.41 -5.99
CA ALA A 63 -1.68 -8.05 -6.12
C ALA A 63 -0.87 -7.24 -7.12
N THR A 64 -1.55 -6.27 -7.73
CA THR A 64 -0.95 -5.23 -8.55
C THR A 64 -1.04 -3.91 -7.81
N TYR A 65 0.08 -3.19 -7.74
CA TYR A 65 0.19 -1.89 -7.06
C TYR A 65 0.43 -0.81 -8.10
N ASN A 66 -0.45 0.19 -8.15
CA ASN A 66 -0.30 1.34 -9.03
C ASN A 66 -0.26 2.60 -8.19
N GLY A 67 0.62 3.52 -8.53
CA GLY A 67 0.63 4.80 -7.84
C GLY A 67 1.52 5.83 -8.49
N THR A 68 1.69 6.93 -7.79
CA THR A 68 2.58 8.00 -8.21
C THR A 68 3.47 8.38 -7.05
N VAL A 69 4.78 8.42 -7.32
CA VAL A 69 5.76 9.02 -6.42
C VAL A 69 5.80 10.50 -6.74
N VAL A 70 5.37 11.32 -5.80
CA VAL A 70 5.43 12.79 -5.87
C VAL A 70 6.74 13.23 -5.23
N PHE A 71 7.52 14.00 -5.97
CA PHE A 71 8.78 14.58 -5.52
C PHE A 71 8.54 16.04 -5.15
N ASN A 72 8.84 16.38 -3.90
CA ASN A 72 8.71 17.72 -3.34
C ASN A 72 10.05 18.21 -2.80
N ASP A 73 10.27 19.52 -2.76
CA ASP A 73 11.37 20.11 -2.02
C ASP A 73 11.09 20.06 -0.49
N GLU A 74 12.09 20.36 0.35
CA GLU A 74 11.89 20.50 1.80
C GLU A 74 10.81 21.51 2.18
N SER A 75 10.65 22.55 1.35
CA SER A 75 9.63 23.59 1.49
C SER A 75 8.21 23.09 1.19
N GLY A 76 8.09 21.89 0.58
CA GLY A 76 6.84 21.28 0.15
C GLY A 76 6.47 21.59 -1.31
N ASP A 77 7.24 22.41 -2.00
CA ASP A 77 7.03 22.73 -3.42
C ASP A 77 7.14 21.49 -4.30
N TYR A 78 6.22 21.37 -5.25
CA TYR A 78 6.18 20.25 -6.19
C TYR A 78 7.29 20.38 -7.24
N ILE A 79 8.14 19.36 -7.33
CA ILE A 79 9.22 19.26 -8.33
C ILE A 79 8.72 18.46 -9.54
N GLY A 80 8.06 17.34 -9.28
CA GLY A 80 7.60 16.43 -10.31
C GLY A 80 6.99 15.15 -9.73
N GLY A 81 6.55 14.27 -10.61
CA GLY A 81 5.87 13.05 -10.22
C GLY A 81 6.18 11.92 -11.19
N ALA A 82 6.42 10.73 -10.65
CA ALA A 82 6.73 9.54 -11.41
C ALA A 82 5.68 8.46 -11.14
N VAL A 83 4.99 8.03 -12.18
CA VAL A 83 4.00 6.94 -12.10
C VAL A 83 4.71 5.59 -12.06
N PHE A 84 4.15 4.66 -11.29
CA PHE A 84 4.66 3.30 -11.22
C PHE A 84 3.52 2.28 -11.24
N SER A 85 3.85 1.09 -11.74
CA SER A 85 2.97 -0.07 -11.72
C SER A 85 3.80 -1.31 -11.44
N VAL A 86 3.47 -2.00 -10.34
CA VAL A 86 4.10 -3.26 -9.95
C VAL A 86 3.05 -4.35 -10.01
N GLU A 87 3.09 -5.10 -11.11
CA GLU A 87 2.13 -6.18 -11.36
C GLU A 87 2.58 -7.50 -10.75
N ARG A 88 1.59 -8.33 -10.38
CA ARG A 88 1.78 -9.73 -9.97
C ARG A 88 2.78 -9.91 -8.83
N VAL A 89 2.67 -9.09 -7.78
CA VAL A 89 3.41 -9.33 -6.53
C VAL A 89 2.76 -10.51 -5.82
N GLY A 90 3.48 -11.61 -5.64
CA GLY A 90 2.96 -12.83 -5.00
C GLY A 90 2.54 -12.60 -3.56
N ALA A 91 1.68 -13.49 -3.03
CA ALA A 91 1.26 -13.43 -1.62
C ALA A 91 2.46 -13.57 -0.67
N GLY A 92 2.63 -12.63 0.27
CA GLY A 92 3.76 -12.56 1.19
C GLY A 92 5.09 -12.11 0.56
N GLU A 93 5.11 -11.81 -0.74
CA GLU A 93 6.32 -11.40 -1.45
C GLU A 93 6.65 -9.93 -1.15
N THR A 94 7.94 -9.62 -1.03
CA THR A 94 8.46 -8.26 -1.06
C THR A 94 9.30 -8.06 -2.29
N ARG A 95 8.94 -7.05 -3.09
CA ARG A 95 9.62 -6.74 -4.35
C ARG A 95 10.16 -5.31 -4.33
N PRO A 96 11.48 -5.11 -4.51
CA PRO A 96 12.03 -3.79 -4.76
C PRO A 96 11.63 -3.33 -6.16
N PHE A 97 11.25 -2.06 -6.30
CA PHE A 97 10.88 -1.47 -7.57
C PHE A 97 11.52 -0.08 -7.74
N PRO A 98 12.45 0.10 -8.69
CA PRO A 98 12.97 1.42 -9.02
C PRO A 98 11.93 2.19 -9.85
N VAL A 99 11.78 3.47 -9.55
CA VAL A 99 10.94 4.41 -10.28
C VAL A 99 11.83 5.54 -10.74
N SER A 100 11.82 5.86 -12.03
CA SER A 100 12.52 7.00 -12.56
C SER A 100 11.66 7.77 -13.54
N ASP A 101 11.82 9.09 -13.55
CA ASP A 101 11.16 9.97 -14.50
C ASP A 101 12.05 11.19 -14.77
N THR A 102 11.68 12.00 -15.76
CA THR A 102 12.37 13.24 -16.11
C THR A 102 11.45 14.42 -15.88
N PHE A 103 11.99 15.52 -15.37
CA PHE A 103 11.22 16.75 -15.16
C PHE A 103 11.84 17.91 -15.94
N LEU A 104 10.96 18.80 -16.40
CA LEU A 104 11.39 20.03 -17.06
C LEU A 104 11.95 20.98 -16.01
N LYS A 105 13.23 21.34 -16.17
CA LYS A 105 13.89 22.29 -15.28
C LYS A 105 13.25 23.67 -15.43
N GLY A 106 12.56 24.10 -14.39
CA GLY A 106 12.06 25.45 -14.24
C GLY A 106 12.10 25.82 -12.77
N GLY A 107 12.91 26.82 -12.41
CA GLY A 107 12.98 27.33 -11.03
C GLY A 107 14.27 26.99 -10.28
N HIS A 108 14.16 26.97 -8.95
CA HIS A 108 15.29 26.77 -8.02
C HIS A 108 15.65 25.29 -7.90
N GLU A 109 16.95 25.01 -7.80
CA GLU A 109 17.45 23.67 -7.52
C GLU A 109 17.10 23.25 -6.08
N PRO A 110 16.35 22.15 -5.89
CA PRO A 110 16.00 21.68 -4.55
C PRO A 110 17.25 21.15 -3.84
N LYS A 111 17.53 21.64 -2.64
CA LYS A 111 18.69 21.19 -1.85
C LYS A 111 18.50 19.77 -1.32
N HIS A 112 17.26 19.44 -0.96
CA HIS A 112 16.86 18.08 -0.59
C HIS A 112 15.47 17.80 -1.13
N ALA A 113 15.27 16.56 -1.60
CA ALA A 113 13.98 16.11 -2.08
C ALA A 113 13.31 15.19 -1.06
N LYS A 114 12.01 15.36 -0.90
CA LYS A 114 11.12 14.45 -0.18
C LYS A 114 10.21 13.76 -1.19
N CYS A 115 10.09 12.45 -1.07
CA CYS A 115 9.20 11.66 -1.90
C CYS A 115 7.99 11.24 -1.08
N THR A 116 6.80 11.41 -1.64
CA THR A 116 5.55 10.93 -1.06
C THR A 116 4.81 10.06 -2.07
N LEU A 117 4.06 9.07 -1.60
CA LEU A 117 3.32 8.15 -2.46
C LEU A 117 1.85 8.57 -2.50
N ARG A 118 1.41 9.23 -3.58
CA ARG A 118 0.00 9.59 -3.78
C ARG A 118 -0.35 9.79 -5.27
N PRO A 119 -1.49 9.28 -5.75
CA PRO A 119 -2.34 8.26 -5.11
C PRO A 119 -1.65 6.88 -5.12
N LEU A 120 -2.13 5.96 -4.28
CA LEU A 120 -1.69 4.56 -4.26
C LEU A 120 -2.90 3.62 -4.28
N LEU A 121 -2.92 2.71 -5.24
CA LEU A 121 -3.99 1.75 -5.46
C LEU A 121 -3.43 0.34 -5.47
N LYS A 122 -4.15 -0.57 -4.81
CA LYS A 122 -3.89 -2.01 -4.83
C LYS A 122 -5.08 -2.73 -5.47
N ALA A 123 -4.80 -3.55 -6.46
CA ALA A 123 -5.78 -4.42 -7.10
C ALA A 123 -5.41 -5.87 -6.84
N HIS A 124 -6.34 -6.66 -6.29
CA HIS A 124 -6.12 -8.09 -6.07
C HIS A 124 -6.30 -8.85 -7.39
N LEU A 125 -5.40 -9.79 -7.67
CA LEU A 125 -5.56 -10.73 -8.76
C LEU A 125 -6.47 -11.85 -8.27
N ASN A 126 -7.72 -11.87 -8.74
CA ASN A 126 -8.59 -13.02 -8.56
C ASN A 126 -7.99 -14.19 -9.35
N GLY A 127 -7.51 -15.19 -8.62
CA GLY A 127 -7.04 -16.47 -9.18
C GLY A 127 -8.20 -17.36 -9.60
#